data_AF-A0AAQ3X7L7-F1
#
_entry.id   AF-A0AAQ3X7L7-F1
#
_cell.length_a   1.000
_cell.length_b   1.000
_cell.length_c   1.000
_cell.angle_alpha   90.00
_cell.angle_beta   90.00
_cell.angle_gamma   90.00
#
_symmetry.space_group_name_H-M   'P 1'
#
loop_
_entity.id
_entity.type
_entity.pdbx_description
1 polymer ?
#
loop_
_entity_poly.entity_id
_entity_poly.type
_entity_poly.pdbx_seq_one_letter_code
_entity_poly.pdbx_strand_id
1 'polypeptide(L)'
;YVRVLDTMLRDGEQSSGGATARAQKLAVAHLGVDVIEAGFPASSPAESGEDVGAAWEAVRGARRPRVHAFVVTSGVHMRRKLRNTPEEVVAVARETVAYARRLGCHDRVTDEDIEALLSDDIFQPVIWSLADVQATCGTLGLSTATVKLTAPGGQEKIACSVGTGPVDAAYKAVDQIIQIPIVLREYSMTSVTEGIDAIATTRVAITGDVNTTKHGSTTGQYFSRTFSGSGAAMDIVVSSVRAYLSAVNKMCSFAGAVKASRDRGA
;
A
#
# COMPACT_ATOMS: atom_id res chain seq x y z
N TYR A 1 12.04 31.35 11.28
CA TYR A 1 10.91 31.23 10.34
C TYR A 1 10.34 29.83 10.52
N VAL A 2 9.09 29.74 10.96
CA VAL A 2 8.35 28.49 11.20
C VAL A 2 7.34 28.37 10.07
N ARG A 3 7.23 27.18 9.44
CA ARG A 3 6.23 26.92 8.40
C ARG A 3 5.00 26.29 9.05
N VAL A 4 3.83 26.77 8.68
CA VAL A 4 2.54 26.20 9.13
C VAL A 4 1.92 25.40 7.99
N LEU A 5 1.63 24.13 8.25
CA LEU A 5 0.90 23.22 7.37
C LEU A 5 -0.54 23.11 7.88
N ASP A 6 -1.51 23.41 7.02
CA ASP A 6 -2.92 23.14 7.30
C ASP A 6 -3.34 21.80 6.69
N THR A 7 -3.86 20.91 7.54
CA THR A 7 -4.46 19.61 7.16
C THR A 7 -5.97 19.59 7.41
N MET A 8 -6.59 20.67 7.89
CA MET A 8 -8.01 20.67 8.31
C MET A 8 -8.94 20.37 7.14
N LEU A 9 -8.55 20.76 5.94
CA LEU A 9 -9.30 20.53 4.70
C LEU A 9 -9.36 19.05 4.30
N ARG A 10 -8.37 18.24 4.70
CA ARG A 10 -8.36 16.79 4.50
C ARG A 10 -9.27 16.08 5.50
N ASP A 11 -9.16 16.45 6.77
CA ASP A 11 -9.92 15.79 7.85
C ASP A 11 -11.43 16.09 7.74
N GLY A 12 -11.78 17.28 7.22
CA GLY A 12 -13.16 17.65 6.91
C GLY A 12 -13.81 16.78 5.81
N GLU A 13 -13.09 16.43 4.74
CA GLU A 13 -13.60 15.59 3.64
C GLU A 13 -13.87 14.12 4.04
N GLN A 14 -13.24 13.63 5.12
CA GLN A 14 -13.44 12.27 5.64
C GLN A 14 -14.64 12.15 6.59
N SER A 15 -15.23 13.28 7.00
CA SER A 15 -16.42 13.31 7.85
C SER A 15 -17.71 13.21 7.02
N SER A 16 -18.71 12.49 7.52
CA SER A 16 -19.97 12.17 6.80
C SER A 16 -20.81 13.42 6.51
N GLY A 17 -20.50 14.10 5.41
CA GLY A 17 -21.22 15.29 4.93
C GLY A 17 -20.54 16.01 3.77
N GLY A 18 -19.67 15.30 3.02
CA GLY A 18 -18.73 15.86 2.04
C GLY A 18 -19.37 16.53 0.83
N ALA A 19 -19.80 17.78 1.00
CA ALA A 19 -20.03 18.73 -0.07
C ALA A 19 -19.76 20.15 0.43
N THR A 20 -18.49 20.52 0.68
CA THR A 20 -18.11 21.94 0.84
C THR A 20 -16.60 22.22 0.69
N ALA A 21 -15.92 21.67 -0.33
CA ALA A 21 -14.47 21.81 -0.47
C ALA A 21 -13.99 23.24 -0.81
N ARG A 22 -14.65 24.00 -1.70
CA ARG A 22 -14.05 25.25 -2.23
C ARG A 22 -14.15 26.47 -1.29
N ALA A 23 -15.29 26.68 -0.65
CA ALA A 23 -15.53 27.87 0.17
C ALA A 23 -14.71 27.85 1.49
N GLN A 24 -14.53 26.67 2.09
CA GLN A 24 -13.68 26.49 3.26
C GLN A 24 -12.19 26.60 2.90
N LYS A 25 -11.75 26.06 1.75
CA LYS A 25 -10.37 26.23 1.22
C LYS A 25 -9.98 27.72 1.10
N LEU A 26 -10.89 28.59 0.63
CA LEU A 26 -10.65 30.04 0.58
C LEU A 26 -10.68 30.74 1.95
N ALA A 27 -11.39 30.21 2.95
CA ALA A 27 -11.48 30.84 4.27
C ALA A 27 -10.18 30.70 5.07
N VAL A 28 -9.53 29.53 4.98
CA VAL A 28 -8.25 29.22 5.68
C VAL A 28 -7.06 30.00 5.11
N ALA A 29 -7.13 30.42 3.84
CA ALA A 29 -6.12 31.26 3.17
C ALA A 29 -5.72 32.51 3.97
N HIS A 30 -6.65 33.07 4.75
CA HIS A 30 -6.43 34.29 5.53
C HIS A 30 -5.62 34.08 6.83
N LEU A 31 -5.31 32.84 7.21
CA LEU A 31 -4.59 32.52 8.44
C LEU A 31 -3.05 32.57 8.30
N GLY A 32 -2.54 32.97 7.13
CA GLY A 32 -1.10 33.15 6.90
C GLY A 32 -0.31 31.84 6.83
N VAL A 33 -0.95 30.75 6.40
CA VAL A 33 -0.31 29.44 6.22
C VAL A 33 0.62 29.44 5.01
N ASP A 34 1.75 28.74 5.13
CA ASP A 34 2.74 28.63 4.04
C ASP A 34 2.48 27.40 3.15
N VAL A 35 1.78 26.38 3.67
CA VAL A 35 1.50 25.11 2.99
C VAL A 35 0.05 24.70 3.24
N ILE A 36 -0.67 24.34 2.17
CA ILE A 36 -2.02 23.75 2.25
C ILE A 36 -2.01 22.36 1.58
N GLU A 37 -2.66 21.41 2.23
CA GLU A 37 -2.93 20.08 1.69
C GLU A 37 -4.13 20.11 0.72
N ALA A 38 -3.95 19.55 -0.48
CA ALA A 38 -4.90 19.69 -1.59
C ALA A 38 -6.21 18.89 -1.43
N GLY A 39 -6.25 17.89 -0.53
CA GLY A 39 -7.40 16.98 -0.37
C GLY A 39 -7.18 15.60 -1.03
N PHE A 40 -8.16 14.69 -0.89
CA PHE A 40 -8.03 13.27 -1.28
C PHE A 40 -7.73 13.12 -2.79
N PRO A 41 -6.83 12.21 -3.23
CA PRO A 41 -6.50 12.12 -4.64
C PRO A 41 -7.74 11.81 -5.46
N ALA A 42 -7.93 12.66 -6.45
CA ALA A 42 -8.86 12.49 -7.53
C ALA A 42 -8.69 11.16 -8.27
N SER A 43 -9.79 10.67 -8.84
CA SER A 43 -9.78 9.52 -9.75
C SER A 43 -9.21 9.87 -11.12
N SER A 44 -9.13 11.16 -11.46
CA SER A 44 -8.65 11.65 -12.76
C SER A 44 -7.70 12.85 -12.65
N PRO A 45 -6.90 13.13 -13.69
CA PRO A 45 -6.04 14.32 -13.72
C PRO A 45 -6.82 15.65 -13.65
N ALA A 46 -8.03 15.69 -14.22
CA ALA A 46 -8.86 16.90 -14.24
C ALA A 46 -9.35 17.28 -12.83
N GLU A 47 -9.92 16.31 -12.11
CA GLU A 47 -10.31 16.47 -10.70
C GLU A 47 -9.09 16.86 -9.83
N SER A 48 -7.93 16.25 -10.09
CA SER A 48 -6.70 16.58 -9.34
C SER A 48 -6.24 18.02 -9.60
N GLY A 49 -6.38 18.49 -10.83
CA GLY A 49 -6.09 19.87 -11.21
C GLY A 49 -7.01 20.89 -10.54
N GLU A 50 -8.29 20.58 -10.38
CA GLU A 50 -9.23 21.45 -9.66
C GLU A 50 -8.85 21.61 -8.19
N ASP A 51 -8.51 20.51 -7.51
CA ASP A 51 -8.11 20.52 -6.10
C ASP A 51 -6.79 21.24 -5.85
N VAL A 52 -5.77 20.96 -6.67
CA VAL A 52 -4.48 21.65 -6.61
C VAL A 52 -4.63 23.13 -6.93
N GLY A 53 -5.48 23.48 -7.90
CA GLY A 53 -5.76 24.87 -8.24
C GLY A 53 -6.42 25.63 -7.09
N ALA A 54 -7.40 25.02 -6.44
CA ALA A 54 -8.07 25.61 -5.28
C ALA A 54 -7.09 25.78 -4.10
N ALA A 55 -6.23 24.78 -3.83
CA ALA A 55 -5.21 24.87 -2.80
C ALA A 55 -4.17 25.96 -3.12
N TRP A 56 -3.76 26.10 -4.39
CA TRP A 56 -2.82 27.12 -4.82
C TRP A 56 -3.36 28.53 -4.64
N GLU A 57 -4.60 28.80 -5.06
CA GLU A 57 -5.22 30.13 -4.90
C GLU A 57 -5.31 30.54 -3.42
N ALA A 58 -5.45 29.57 -2.51
CA ALA A 58 -5.44 29.83 -1.08
C ALA A 58 -4.05 30.21 -0.52
N VAL A 59 -2.95 29.67 -1.08
CA VAL A 59 -1.59 29.93 -0.56
C VAL A 59 -0.77 30.90 -1.37
N ARG A 60 -1.13 31.23 -2.61
CA ARG A 60 -0.30 32.03 -3.55
C ARG A 60 0.18 33.38 -3.02
N GLY A 61 -0.52 33.96 -2.04
CA GLY A 61 -0.15 35.21 -1.36
C GLY A 61 0.86 35.07 -0.22
N ALA A 62 1.16 33.83 0.20
CA ALA A 62 2.11 33.55 1.27
C ALA A 62 3.55 33.87 0.86
N ARG A 63 4.43 34.04 1.86
CA ARG A 63 5.86 34.36 1.61
C ARG A 63 6.59 33.22 0.88
N ARG A 64 6.17 31.96 1.08
CA ARG A 64 6.72 30.77 0.42
C ARG A 64 5.62 29.73 0.13
N PRO A 65 4.77 29.97 -0.87
CA PRO A 65 3.61 29.13 -1.13
C PRO A 65 4.02 27.72 -1.53
N ARG A 66 3.39 26.71 -0.94
CA ARG A 66 3.49 25.31 -1.36
C ARG A 66 2.14 24.61 -1.30
N VAL A 67 1.94 23.69 -2.24
CA VAL A 67 0.82 22.75 -2.22
C VAL A 67 1.37 21.38 -1.85
N HIS A 68 0.74 20.75 -0.86
CA HIS A 68 1.01 19.35 -0.54
C HIS A 68 -0.07 18.48 -1.21
N ALA A 69 0.30 17.81 -2.30
CA ALA A 69 -0.54 16.84 -2.96
C ALA A 69 -0.16 15.43 -2.47
N PHE A 70 -1.16 14.57 -2.28
CA PHE A 70 -0.93 13.17 -1.93
C PHE A 70 -1.61 12.25 -2.93
N VAL A 71 -0.96 11.13 -3.22
CA VAL A 71 -1.43 10.11 -4.14
C VAL A 71 -1.56 8.82 -3.35
N VAL A 72 -2.69 8.14 -3.49
CA VAL A 72 -2.93 6.90 -2.76
C VAL A 72 -2.28 5.76 -3.54
N THR A 73 -1.23 5.20 -2.96
CA THR A 73 -0.39 4.17 -3.58
C THR A 73 -0.79 2.75 -3.19
N SER A 74 -1.64 2.59 -2.18
CA SER A 74 -2.05 1.24 -1.74
C SER A 74 -2.99 0.58 -2.77
N GLY A 75 -2.68 -0.65 -3.19
CA GLY A 75 -3.46 -1.39 -4.18
C GLY A 75 -4.92 -1.66 -3.81
N VAL A 76 -5.28 -1.53 -2.53
CA VAL A 76 -6.67 -1.67 -2.04
C VAL A 76 -7.50 -0.44 -2.38
N HIS A 77 -6.97 0.75 -2.12
CA HIS A 77 -7.68 2.00 -2.38
C HIS A 77 -7.73 2.33 -3.89
N MET A 78 -6.66 2.03 -4.64
CA MET A 78 -6.63 2.26 -6.11
C MET A 78 -7.72 1.45 -6.82
N ARG A 79 -7.82 0.14 -6.53
CA ARG A 79 -8.77 -0.78 -7.21
C ARG A 79 -10.24 -0.54 -6.86
N ARG A 80 -10.55 0.05 -5.70
CA ARG A 80 -11.94 0.17 -5.23
C ARG A 80 -12.48 1.59 -5.19
N LYS A 81 -11.69 2.56 -4.70
CA LYS A 81 -12.15 3.94 -4.52
C LYS A 81 -11.89 4.78 -5.76
N LEU A 82 -10.75 4.58 -6.42
CA LEU A 82 -10.35 5.36 -7.61
C LEU A 82 -10.64 4.63 -8.93
N ARG A 83 -10.69 3.28 -8.90
CA ARG A 83 -10.78 2.41 -10.09
C ARG A 83 -9.61 2.59 -11.09
N ASN A 84 -8.47 3.06 -10.59
CA ASN A 84 -7.28 3.31 -11.41
C ASN A 84 -6.32 2.11 -11.36
N THR A 85 -5.64 1.89 -12.48
CA THR A 85 -4.45 1.04 -12.60
C THR A 85 -3.23 1.72 -11.97
N PRO A 86 -2.21 0.95 -11.53
CA PRO A 86 -0.89 1.45 -11.20
C PRO A 86 -0.36 2.56 -12.11
N GLU A 87 -0.41 2.33 -13.42
CA GLU A 87 0.12 3.22 -14.45
C GLU A 87 -0.68 4.53 -14.51
N GLU A 88 -2.01 4.44 -14.39
CA GLU A 88 -2.87 5.61 -14.31
C GLU A 88 -2.62 6.42 -13.03
N VAL A 89 -2.32 5.77 -11.91
CA VAL A 89 -1.97 6.47 -10.67
C VAL A 89 -0.64 7.22 -10.79
N VAL A 90 0.35 6.62 -11.44
CA VAL A 90 1.61 7.31 -11.78
C VAL A 90 1.33 8.50 -12.71
N ALA A 91 0.49 8.31 -13.73
CA ALA A 91 0.15 9.38 -14.67
C ALA A 91 -0.56 10.56 -13.99
N VAL A 92 -1.53 10.27 -13.10
CA VAL A 92 -2.19 11.29 -12.28
C VAL A 92 -1.16 12.01 -11.41
N ALA A 93 -0.32 11.30 -10.67
CA ALA A 93 0.73 11.89 -9.81
C ALA A 93 1.63 12.86 -10.58
N ARG A 94 2.09 12.45 -11.78
CA ARG A 94 2.93 13.26 -12.66
C ARG A 94 2.22 14.53 -13.11
N GLU A 95 0.97 14.40 -13.56
CA GLU A 95 0.20 15.56 -14.03
C GLU A 95 -0.13 16.54 -12.90
N THR A 96 -0.46 16.03 -11.71
CA THR A 96 -0.69 16.84 -10.50
C THR A 96 0.53 17.69 -10.14
N VAL A 97 1.72 17.09 -10.12
CA VAL A 97 2.98 17.80 -9.85
C VAL A 97 3.31 18.79 -10.97
N ALA A 98 3.13 18.39 -12.24
CA ALA A 98 3.33 19.28 -13.38
C ALA A 98 2.39 20.50 -13.33
N TYR A 99 1.13 20.30 -12.97
CA TYR A 99 0.16 21.37 -12.82
C TYR A 99 0.51 22.32 -11.67
N ALA A 100 0.89 21.79 -10.51
CA ALA A 100 1.35 22.62 -9.37
C ALA A 100 2.55 23.51 -9.77
N ARG A 101 3.49 23.00 -10.56
CA ARG A 101 4.61 23.79 -11.09
C ARG A 101 4.18 24.90 -12.02
N ARG A 102 3.23 24.63 -12.93
CA ARG A 102 2.68 25.66 -13.85
C ARG A 102 2.05 26.82 -13.08
N LEU A 103 1.48 26.55 -11.90
CA LEU A 103 0.92 27.58 -11.03
C LEU A 103 1.98 28.41 -10.29
N GLY A 104 3.23 27.93 -10.21
CA GLY A 104 4.33 28.60 -9.52
C GLY A 104 4.78 27.90 -8.23
N CYS A 105 4.30 26.69 -7.95
CA CYS A 105 4.79 25.89 -6.83
C CYS A 105 6.20 25.38 -7.15
N HIS A 106 7.20 25.89 -6.44
CA HIS A 106 8.59 25.43 -6.57
C HIS A 106 8.84 24.22 -5.65
N ASP A 107 8.29 23.08 -6.04
CA ASP A 107 8.64 21.77 -5.48
C ASP A 107 9.92 21.20 -6.13
N ARG A 108 10.58 20.29 -5.41
CA ARG A 108 11.83 19.62 -5.86
C ARG A 108 11.58 18.18 -6.31
N VAL A 109 10.32 17.78 -6.46
CA VAL A 109 9.92 16.37 -6.65
C VAL A 109 10.15 15.96 -8.09
N THR A 110 11.20 15.20 -8.38
CA THR A 110 11.44 14.72 -9.74
C THR A 110 10.49 13.60 -10.13
N ASP A 111 10.39 13.35 -11.43
CA ASP A 111 9.65 12.22 -11.97
C ASP A 111 10.20 10.88 -11.43
N GLU A 112 11.51 10.80 -11.22
CA GLU A 112 12.19 9.65 -10.61
C GLU A 112 11.79 9.48 -9.13
N ASP A 113 11.61 10.57 -8.39
CA ASP A 113 11.12 10.51 -7.01
C ASP A 113 9.67 9.99 -6.94
N ILE A 114 8.82 10.40 -7.90
CA ILE A 114 7.43 9.93 -8.00
C ILE A 114 7.40 8.42 -8.31
N GLU A 115 8.21 8.00 -9.28
CA GLU A 115 8.34 6.58 -9.63
C GLU A 115 8.92 5.76 -8.48
N ALA A 116 9.94 6.24 -7.77
CA ALA A 116 10.53 5.55 -6.63
C ALA A 116 9.50 5.33 -5.51
N LEU A 117 8.75 6.36 -5.14
CA LEU A 117 7.69 6.27 -4.11
C LEU A 117 6.56 5.32 -4.50
N LEU A 118 6.23 5.25 -5.79
CA LEU A 118 5.19 4.36 -6.31
C LEU A 118 5.72 2.93 -6.50
N SER A 119 7.00 2.76 -6.82
CA SER A 119 7.63 1.47 -7.10
C SER A 119 7.64 0.52 -5.90
N ASP A 120 7.79 1.06 -4.69
CA ASP A 120 7.92 0.26 -3.48
C ASP A 120 6.62 -0.49 -3.09
N ASP A 121 5.45 0.08 -3.41
CA ASP A 121 4.15 -0.50 -3.08
C ASP A 121 3.33 -0.99 -4.29
N ILE A 122 3.58 -0.46 -5.49
CA ILE A 122 2.77 -0.73 -6.68
C ILE A 122 3.46 -1.68 -7.66
N PHE A 123 4.78 -1.57 -7.84
CA PHE A 123 5.55 -2.32 -8.85
C PHE A 123 6.36 -3.48 -8.26
N GLN A 124 6.02 -3.95 -7.06
CA GLN A 124 6.60 -5.18 -6.52
C GLN A 124 6.28 -6.34 -7.47
N PRO A 125 7.29 -7.08 -7.99
CA PRO A 125 7.04 -8.19 -8.88
C PRO A 125 6.15 -9.23 -8.19
N VAL A 126 5.02 -9.54 -8.82
CA VAL A 126 4.11 -10.58 -8.34
C VAL A 126 4.73 -11.93 -8.67
N ILE A 127 5.50 -12.47 -7.73
CA ILE A 127 6.16 -13.78 -7.86
C ILE A 127 5.10 -14.88 -7.70
N TRP A 128 4.29 -14.80 -6.65
CA TRP A 128 3.17 -15.70 -6.41
C TRP A 128 1.86 -14.90 -6.43
N SER A 129 0.87 -15.40 -7.16
CA SER A 129 -0.49 -14.83 -7.16
C SER A 129 -1.51 -15.85 -6.66
N LEU A 130 -2.53 -15.37 -5.95
CA LEU A 130 -3.65 -16.20 -5.52
C LEU A 130 -4.60 -16.41 -6.69
N ALA A 131 -4.76 -17.65 -7.13
CA ALA A 131 -5.74 -18.03 -8.15
C ALA A 131 -7.07 -18.43 -7.51
N ASP A 132 -7.04 -19.25 -6.45
CA ASP A 132 -8.25 -19.70 -5.77
C ASP A 132 -8.00 -20.09 -4.30
N VAL A 133 -9.02 -19.93 -3.46
CA VAL A 133 -9.04 -20.33 -2.04
C VAL A 133 -10.42 -20.90 -1.73
N GLN A 134 -10.44 -22.12 -1.20
CA GLN A 134 -11.61 -22.71 -0.57
C GLN A 134 -11.27 -23.02 0.88
N ALA A 135 -12.09 -22.57 1.82
CA ALA A 135 -11.96 -22.91 3.22
C ALA A 135 -13.24 -23.57 3.74
N THR A 136 -13.09 -24.51 4.66
CA THR A 136 -14.20 -25.11 5.41
C THR A 136 -13.82 -25.08 6.88
N CYS A 137 -14.64 -24.44 7.71
CA CYS A 137 -14.39 -24.30 9.13
C CYS A 137 -15.66 -24.53 9.94
N GLY A 138 -15.48 -24.88 11.21
CA GLY A 138 -16.55 -25.09 12.17
C GLY A 138 -16.02 -25.19 13.59
N THR A 139 -16.90 -25.41 14.55
CA THR A 139 -16.56 -25.44 15.99
C THR A 139 -15.81 -26.71 16.42
N LEU A 140 -15.72 -27.73 15.57
CA LEU A 140 -15.07 -29.01 15.85
C LEU A 140 -13.54 -29.02 15.62
N GLY A 141 -12.93 -27.85 15.35
CA GLY A 141 -11.47 -27.70 15.31
C GLY A 141 -10.74 -28.29 14.09
N LEU A 142 -11.46 -28.85 13.12
CA LEU A 142 -10.91 -29.40 11.88
C LEU A 142 -11.12 -28.42 10.71
N SER A 143 -10.57 -27.21 10.82
CA SER A 143 -10.65 -26.26 9.71
C SER A 143 -9.71 -26.70 8.60
N THR A 144 -10.19 -26.72 7.37
CA THR A 144 -9.42 -27.07 6.17
C THR A 144 -9.40 -25.91 5.20
N ALA A 145 -8.31 -25.80 4.44
CA ALA A 145 -8.24 -24.87 3.33
C ALA A 145 -7.46 -25.49 2.17
N THR A 146 -8.04 -25.35 0.97
CA THR A 146 -7.39 -25.66 -0.31
C THR A 146 -7.02 -24.34 -0.97
N VAL A 147 -5.75 -24.17 -1.31
CA VAL A 147 -5.21 -22.96 -1.93
C VAL A 147 -4.61 -23.31 -3.27
N LYS A 148 -4.94 -22.51 -4.28
CA LYS A 148 -4.32 -22.55 -5.61
C LYS A 148 -3.53 -21.26 -5.85
N LEU A 149 -2.25 -21.38 -6.12
CA LEU A 149 -1.36 -20.27 -6.46
C LEU A 149 -0.86 -20.39 -7.90
N THR A 150 -0.63 -19.26 -8.55
CA THR A 150 0.12 -19.19 -9.80
C THR A 150 1.59 -18.87 -9.49
N ALA A 151 2.50 -19.71 -9.98
CA ALA A 151 3.94 -19.51 -9.87
C ALA A 151 4.46 -18.47 -10.90
N PRO A 152 5.71 -17.97 -10.77
CA PRO A 152 6.28 -16.99 -11.70
C PRO A 152 6.28 -17.43 -13.18
N GLY A 153 6.32 -18.74 -13.43
CA GLY A 153 6.26 -19.32 -14.77
C GLY A 153 4.85 -19.58 -15.30
N GLY A 154 3.80 -19.07 -14.63
CA GLY A 154 2.40 -19.30 -14.99
C GLY A 154 1.84 -20.66 -14.57
N GLN A 155 2.66 -21.55 -14.02
CA GLN A 155 2.20 -22.86 -13.54
C GLN A 155 1.32 -22.71 -12.31
N GLU A 156 0.15 -23.36 -12.31
CA GLU A 156 -0.70 -23.46 -11.13
C GLU A 156 -0.19 -24.55 -10.18
N LYS A 157 -0.18 -24.24 -8.88
CA LYS A 157 0.12 -25.17 -7.79
C LYS A 157 -1.02 -25.18 -6.79
N ILE A 158 -1.40 -26.35 -6.32
CA ILE A 158 -2.50 -26.56 -5.39
C ILE A 158 -2.00 -27.33 -4.18
N ALA A 159 -2.40 -26.90 -2.98
CA ALA A 159 -2.20 -27.65 -1.75
C ALA A 159 -3.43 -27.52 -0.85
N CYS A 160 -3.57 -28.49 0.06
CA CYS A 160 -4.61 -28.48 1.08
C CYS A 160 -3.98 -28.76 2.44
N SER A 161 -4.43 -28.04 3.46
CA SER A 161 -3.97 -28.25 4.83
C SER A 161 -5.12 -28.15 5.83
N VAL A 162 -4.90 -28.77 6.99
CA VAL A 162 -5.72 -28.61 8.19
C VAL A 162 -5.08 -27.54 9.08
N GLY A 163 -5.90 -26.79 9.82
CA GLY A 163 -5.47 -25.79 10.77
C GLY A 163 -6.46 -25.60 11.92
N THR A 164 -6.04 -24.85 12.92
CA THR A 164 -6.89 -24.48 14.07
C THR A 164 -8.00 -23.50 13.69
N GLY A 165 -7.85 -22.83 12.55
CA GLY A 165 -8.85 -21.97 11.92
C GLY A 165 -8.63 -21.90 10.41
N PRO A 166 -9.56 -21.28 9.66
CA PRO A 166 -9.50 -21.24 8.20
C PRO A 166 -8.27 -20.46 7.68
N VAL A 167 -7.87 -19.38 8.37
CA VAL A 167 -6.67 -18.62 8.03
C VAL A 167 -5.39 -19.42 8.28
N ASP A 168 -5.29 -20.10 9.42
CA ASP A 168 -4.16 -20.98 9.75
C ASP A 168 -4.01 -22.12 8.73
N ALA A 169 -5.12 -22.78 8.39
CA ALA A 169 -5.15 -23.81 7.36
C ALA A 169 -4.69 -23.26 5.98
N ALA A 170 -5.15 -22.07 5.61
CA ALA A 170 -4.79 -21.45 4.34
C ALA A 170 -3.31 -21.07 4.29
N TYR A 171 -2.73 -20.52 5.37
CA TYR A 171 -1.31 -20.18 5.43
C TYR A 171 -0.44 -21.43 5.34
N LYS A 172 -0.80 -22.50 6.06
CA LYS A 172 -0.09 -23.78 5.95
C LYS A 172 -0.14 -24.36 4.53
N ALA A 173 -1.28 -24.26 3.84
CA ALA A 173 -1.37 -24.67 2.44
C ALA A 173 -0.49 -23.80 1.52
N VAL A 174 -0.42 -22.49 1.76
CA VAL A 174 0.51 -21.60 1.06
C VAL A 174 1.96 -22.00 1.32
N ASP A 175 2.34 -22.24 2.57
CA ASP A 175 3.70 -22.65 2.95
C ASP A 175 4.09 -23.98 2.31
N GLN A 176 3.14 -24.93 2.19
CA GLN A 176 3.36 -26.18 1.45
C GLN A 176 3.61 -25.97 -0.04
N ILE A 177 3.03 -24.93 -0.66
CA ILE A 177 3.28 -24.62 -2.08
C ILE A 177 4.63 -23.92 -2.26
N ILE A 178 4.93 -22.97 -1.37
CA ILE A 178 6.08 -22.07 -1.50
C ILE A 178 7.38 -22.73 -1.00
N GLN A 179 7.29 -23.61 0.01
CA GLN A 179 8.42 -24.37 0.58
C GLN A 179 9.55 -23.47 1.10
N ILE A 180 9.18 -22.35 1.75
CA ILE A 180 10.12 -21.44 2.42
C ILE A 180 9.74 -21.34 3.90
N PRO A 181 10.69 -21.50 4.85
CA PRO A 181 10.41 -21.32 6.26
C PRO A 181 10.08 -19.85 6.56
N ILE A 182 8.83 -19.61 6.93
CA ILE A 182 8.29 -18.28 7.22
C ILE A 182 7.70 -18.30 8.64
N VAL A 183 7.96 -17.24 9.39
CA VAL A 183 7.37 -17.00 10.71
C VAL A 183 6.48 -15.77 10.63
N LEU A 184 5.20 -15.93 10.92
CA LEU A 184 4.27 -14.82 11.09
C LEU A 184 4.56 -14.10 12.42
N ARG A 185 4.88 -12.82 12.36
CA ARG A 185 5.18 -11.97 13.53
C ARG A 185 3.99 -11.14 13.97
N GLU A 186 3.28 -10.59 13.00
CA GLU A 186 2.14 -9.73 13.24
C GLU A 186 1.00 -10.14 12.31
N TYR A 187 -0.20 -10.12 12.86
CA TYR A 187 -1.44 -10.26 12.12
C TYR A 187 -2.44 -9.26 12.70
N SER A 188 -2.96 -8.38 11.85
CA SER A 188 -4.05 -7.47 12.21
C SER A 188 -5.08 -7.42 11.09
N MET A 189 -6.36 -7.36 11.48
CA MET A 189 -7.48 -7.31 10.55
C MET A 189 -8.48 -6.27 11.02
N THR A 190 -8.90 -5.41 10.10
CA THR A 190 -9.89 -4.35 10.34
C THR A 190 -10.93 -4.35 9.23
N SER A 191 -12.19 -4.05 9.55
CA SER A 191 -13.19 -3.72 8.53
C SER A 191 -13.06 -2.25 8.12
N VAL A 192 -13.21 -1.97 6.82
CA VAL A 192 -13.13 -0.58 6.30
C VAL A 192 -14.53 0.04 6.17
N THR A 193 -15.54 -0.77 5.97
CA THR A 193 -16.92 -0.34 5.77
C THR A 193 -17.84 -1.00 6.79
N GLU A 194 -18.94 -0.33 7.11
CA GLU A 194 -20.03 -0.91 7.91
C GLU A 194 -20.94 -1.79 7.03
N GLY A 195 -21.72 -2.66 7.68
CA GLY A 195 -22.68 -3.53 7.01
C GLY A 195 -22.20 -4.97 6.80
N ILE A 196 -23.12 -5.82 6.35
CA ILE A 196 -22.86 -7.26 6.13
C ILE A 196 -21.87 -7.53 4.98
N ASP A 197 -21.71 -6.56 4.08
CA ASP A 197 -20.77 -6.59 2.97
C ASP A 197 -19.44 -5.89 3.32
N ALA A 198 -19.14 -5.81 4.63
CA ALA A 198 -17.94 -5.18 5.13
C ALA A 198 -16.69 -5.76 4.48
N ILE A 199 -15.82 -4.86 4.03
CA ILE A 199 -14.54 -5.25 3.46
C ILE A 199 -13.56 -5.50 4.59
N ALA A 200 -13.07 -6.73 4.70
CA ALA A 200 -11.93 -7.06 5.53
C ALA A 200 -10.65 -6.52 4.88
N THR A 201 -9.84 -5.82 5.68
CA THR A 201 -8.47 -5.44 5.35
C THR A 201 -7.53 -6.11 6.34
N THR A 202 -6.63 -6.94 5.83
CA THR A 202 -5.64 -7.66 6.63
C THR A 202 -4.26 -7.05 6.41
N ARG A 203 -3.50 -6.89 7.49
CA ARG A 203 -2.07 -6.58 7.49
C ARG A 203 -1.32 -7.70 8.19
N VAL A 204 -0.17 -8.05 7.64
CA VAL A 204 0.71 -9.06 8.23
C VAL A 204 2.14 -8.56 8.21
N ALA A 205 2.92 -9.04 9.17
CA ALA A 205 4.37 -8.95 9.15
C ALA A 205 4.96 -10.35 9.29
N ILE A 206 5.88 -10.71 8.41
CA ILE A 206 6.53 -12.01 8.38
C ILE A 206 8.04 -11.85 8.49
N THR A 207 8.68 -12.90 8.96
CA THR A 207 10.12 -13.04 8.97
C THR A 207 10.46 -14.35 8.25
N GLY A 208 11.29 -14.30 7.22
CA GLY A 208 11.85 -15.51 6.63
C GLY A 208 13.14 -15.91 7.33
N ASP A 209 13.46 -17.20 7.35
CA ASP A 209 14.83 -17.64 7.58
C ASP A 209 15.67 -17.42 6.31
N VAL A 210 15.71 -16.17 5.85
CA VAL A 210 16.65 -15.79 4.81
C VAL A 210 17.95 -15.56 5.55
N ASN A 211 18.90 -16.49 5.39
CA ASN A 211 20.31 -16.38 5.77
C ASN A 211 20.95 -15.13 5.10
N THR A 212 20.48 -13.96 5.48
CA THR A 212 21.04 -12.66 5.14
C THR A 212 21.82 -12.21 6.36
N THR A 213 22.94 -12.91 6.54
CA THR A 213 24.03 -12.57 7.43
C THR A 213 24.52 -11.15 7.09
N LYS A 214 24.04 -10.16 7.83
CA LYS A 214 24.75 -8.88 7.96
C LYS A 214 25.39 -8.84 9.34
N HIS A 215 26.72 -8.85 9.36
CA HIS A 215 27.50 -8.46 10.53
C HIS A 215 27.21 -6.99 10.82
N GLY A 216 26.40 -6.71 11.85
CA GLY A 216 26.49 -5.43 12.53
C GLY A 216 27.87 -5.34 13.15
N SER A 217 28.66 -4.35 12.72
CA SER A 217 30.10 -4.20 13.03
C SER A 217 30.45 -3.99 14.50
N THR A 218 29.49 -4.05 15.43
CA THR A 218 29.74 -3.73 16.85
C THR A 218 29.00 -4.60 17.87
N THR A 219 27.94 -5.36 17.51
CA THR A 219 27.06 -5.99 18.53
C THR A 219 26.74 -7.47 18.33
N GLY A 220 27.18 -8.12 17.25
CA GLY A 220 26.99 -9.57 17.07
C GLY A 220 25.54 -10.05 17.07
N GLN A 221 24.55 -9.15 16.97
CA GLN A 221 23.14 -9.49 16.98
C GLN A 221 22.65 -9.88 15.58
N TYR A 222 22.04 -11.06 15.51
CA TYR A 222 21.37 -11.59 14.33
C TYR A 222 20.07 -10.80 14.08
N PHE A 223 20.05 -9.94 13.07
CA PHE A 223 18.84 -9.22 12.69
C PHE A 223 18.13 -9.98 11.57
N SER A 224 17.04 -10.69 11.89
CA SER A 224 16.18 -11.27 10.87
C SER A 224 15.26 -10.19 10.32
N ARG A 225 15.26 -10.01 8.99
CA ARG A 225 14.52 -8.93 8.33
C ARG A 225 13.03 -9.24 8.33
N THR A 226 12.22 -8.27 8.75
CA THR A 226 10.76 -8.35 8.71
C THR A 226 10.24 -7.76 7.41
N PHE A 227 9.25 -8.43 6.80
CA PHE A 227 8.56 -8.01 5.60
C PHE A 227 7.08 -7.87 5.90
N SER A 228 6.47 -6.77 5.50
CA SER A 228 5.05 -6.51 5.72
C SER A 228 4.24 -6.63 4.44
N GLY A 229 3.00 -7.08 4.56
CA GLY A 229 2.07 -7.23 3.45
C GLY A 229 0.65 -6.83 3.85
N SER A 230 -0.16 -6.48 2.86
CA SER A 230 -1.56 -6.12 3.08
C SER A 230 -2.46 -6.75 2.02
N GLY A 231 -3.70 -7.00 2.40
CA GLY A 231 -4.72 -7.61 1.56
C GLY A 231 -6.10 -7.07 1.91
N ALA A 232 -7.00 -7.06 0.93
CA ALA A 232 -8.40 -6.73 1.16
C ALA A 232 -9.32 -7.61 0.31
N ALA A 233 -10.40 -8.07 0.93
CA ALA A 233 -11.47 -8.82 0.30
C ALA A 233 -12.73 -8.78 1.18
N MET A 234 -13.88 -9.22 0.66
CA MET A 234 -15.06 -9.44 1.51
C MET A 234 -14.83 -10.66 2.39
N ASP A 235 -14.26 -11.72 1.81
CA ASP A 235 -13.87 -12.93 2.54
C ASP A 235 -12.56 -12.70 3.32
N ILE A 236 -12.60 -12.98 4.62
CA ILE A 236 -11.48 -12.80 5.54
C ILE A 236 -10.29 -13.70 5.18
N VAL A 237 -10.54 -14.95 4.79
CA VAL A 237 -9.49 -15.91 4.41
C VAL A 237 -8.79 -15.43 3.15
N VAL A 238 -9.54 -14.98 2.14
CA VAL A 238 -8.99 -14.41 0.91
C VAL A 238 -8.18 -13.14 1.21
N SER A 239 -8.69 -12.24 2.05
CA SER A 239 -7.98 -11.02 2.46
C SER A 239 -6.65 -11.37 3.13
N SER A 240 -6.66 -12.34 4.03
CA SER A 240 -5.48 -12.78 4.77
C SER A 240 -4.45 -13.46 3.87
N VAL A 241 -4.86 -14.38 2.99
CA VAL A 241 -3.95 -15.03 2.04
C VAL A 241 -3.29 -14.02 1.11
N ARG A 242 -4.05 -13.02 0.63
CA ARG A 242 -3.48 -11.92 -0.17
C ARG A 242 -2.45 -11.10 0.59
N ALA A 243 -2.72 -10.76 1.86
CA ALA A 243 -1.78 -10.05 2.71
C ALA A 243 -0.49 -10.84 2.90
N TYR A 244 -0.62 -12.14 3.15
CA TYR A 244 0.51 -13.05 3.31
C TYR A 244 1.35 -13.15 2.04
N LEU A 245 0.75 -13.40 0.89
CA LEU A 245 1.46 -13.45 -0.40
C LEU A 245 2.13 -12.12 -0.73
N SER A 246 1.53 -10.98 -0.38
CA SER A 246 2.15 -9.66 -0.54
C SER A 246 3.45 -9.55 0.24
N ALA A 247 3.47 -10.01 1.50
CA ALA A 247 4.67 -10.03 2.33
C ALA A 247 5.71 -11.03 1.80
N VAL A 248 5.27 -12.21 1.36
CA VAL A 248 6.15 -13.26 0.79
C VAL A 248 6.78 -12.79 -0.51
N ASN A 249 6.05 -12.13 -1.40
CA ASN A 249 6.60 -11.60 -2.65
C ASN A 249 7.68 -10.54 -2.38
N LYS A 250 7.47 -9.64 -1.41
CA LYS A 250 8.48 -8.67 -0.95
C LYS A 250 9.73 -9.37 -0.42
N MET A 251 9.57 -10.45 0.35
CA MET A 251 10.67 -11.26 0.87
C MET A 251 11.45 -11.97 -0.25
N CYS A 252 10.75 -12.63 -1.18
CA CYS A 252 11.36 -13.36 -2.30
C CYS A 252 12.07 -12.41 -3.29
N SER A 253 11.48 -11.25 -3.58
CA SER A 253 12.10 -10.20 -4.40
C SER A 253 13.42 -9.73 -3.79
N PHE A 254 13.42 -9.48 -2.47
CA PHE A 254 14.64 -9.12 -1.74
C PHE A 254 15.70 -10.24 -1.77
N ALA A 255 15.32 -11.50 -1.53
CA ALA A 255 16.25 -12.63 -1.59
C ALA A 255 16.86 -12.80 -3.00
N GLY A 256 16.06 -12.63 -4.06
CA GLY A 256 16.53 -12.63 -5.44
C GLY A 256 17.51 -11.50 -5.74
N ALA A 257 17.23 -10.29 -5.27
CA ALA A 257 18.11 -9.13 -5.43
C ALA A 257 19.46 -9.32 -4.72
N VAL A 258 19.47 -9.91 -3.53
CA VAL A 258 20.70 -10.24 -2.77
C VAL A 258 21.54 -11.30 -3.49
N LYS A 259 20.91 -12.30 -4.11
CA LYS A 259 21.63 -13.31 -4.89
C LYS A 259 22.29 -12.68 -6.13
N ALA A 260 21.55 -11.86 -6.87
CA ALA A 260 22.05 -11.19 -8.07
C ALA A 260 23.15 -10.14 -7.80
N SER A 261 23.21 -9.53 -6.61
CA SER A 261 24.31 -8.62 -6.24
C SER A 261 25.58 -9.38 -5.85
N ARG A 262 25.44 -10.56 -5.23
CA ARG A 262 26.57 -11.43 -4.90
C ARG A 262 27.23 -12.04 -6.15
N ASP A 263 26.43 -12.43 -7.14
CA ASP A 263 26.93 -13.03 -8.38
C ASP A 263 27.58 -12.01 -9.33
N ARG A 264 27.29 -10.71 -9.19
CA ARG A 264 27.93 -9.63 -9.98
C ARG A 264 29.23 -9.08 -9.36
N GLY A 265 29.54 -9.47 -8.13
CA GLY A 265 30.77 -9.09 -7.43
C GLY A 265 31.80 -10.21 -7.33
N ALA A 266 31.58 -11.34 -8.02
CA ALA A 266 32.45 -12.50 -8.08
C ALA A 266 33.17 -12.59 -9.45
#